data_AF-A0A7C5PD15-F1
#
_entry.id   AF-A0A7C5PD15-F1
#
_cell.length_a   1.000
_cell.length_b   1.000
_cell.length_c   1.000
_cell.angle_alpha   90.00
_cell.angle_beta   90.00
_cell.angle_gamma   90.00
#
_symmetry.space_group_name_H-M   'P 1'
#
loop_
_entity.id
_entity.type
_entity.pdbx_description
1 polymer ?
#
loop_
_entity_poly.entity_id
_entity_poly.type
_entity_poly.pdbx_seq_one_letter_code
_entity_poly.pdbx_strand_id
1 'polypeptide(L)'
;MLCLEMHHFYFRRWTMIISRQKDLQVLFEGLSPDDSFFVIGCGKCAKKLRVGGQKEVEEVFWRLVDRGFRAVGWYVISTACSINSWEEIASEKPEIDDATAFLVMACGNGVSVINRVSGMKAYPLLDTTSIGGVCDDYMLHEQCAACADCNIHLYHGICPYAQCPKGLQNGPCGGSIDGVCEIGSERSCVWAQIYEEAEKSENLEVFTEFHPPKDHSKKVRREGLIEKI
;
A
#
# COMPACT_ATOMS: atom_id res chain seq x y z
N MET A 1 -9.12 5.31 21.06
CA MET A 1 -10.15 4.83 22.00
C MET A 1 -11.56 5.02 21.48
N LEU A 2 -11.83 5.96 20.54
CA LEU A 2 -12.86 5.80 19.50
C LEU A 2 -12.42 6.30 18.07
N CYS A 3 -11.59 5.59 17.30
CA CYS A 3 -12.14 5.12 15.99
C CYS A 3 -13.31 4.15 16.31
N LEU A 4 -13.23 3.58 17.50
CA LEU A 4 -14.13 2.75 18.28
C LEU A 4 -15.58 3.23 18.63
N GLU A 5 -16.15 4.42 18.31
CA GLU A 5 -17.63 4.73 18.44
C GLU A 5 -18.04 5.50 17.19
N MET A 6 -17.92 4.84 16.03
CA MET A 6 -17.99 5.46 14.71
C MET A 6 -19.27 6.30 14.46
N HIS A 7 -19.25 7.57 14.86
CA HIS A 7 -20.17 8.58 14.39
C HIS A 7 -19.80 8.93 12.95
N HIS A 8 -20.64 8.44 12.03
CA HIS A 8 -20.92 9.00 10.70
C HIS A 8 -19.74 9.62 9.95
N PHE A 9 -18.91 8.82 9.30
CA PHE A 9 -18.19 9.31 8.14
C PHE A 9 -18.17 8.27 7.02
N TYR A 10 -18.68 8.71 5.87
CA TYR A 10 -18.68 8.01 4.59
C TYR A 10 -17.26 7.54 4.25
N PHE A 11 -16.94 6.29 4.57
CA PHE A 11 -15.79 5.60 4.00
C PHE A 11 -16.07 5.40 2.51
N ARG A 12 -15.62 6.34 1.68
CA ARG A 12 -15.50 6.10 0.24
C ARG A 12 -14.53 4.93 0.06
N ARG A 13 -15.15 3.81 -0.30
CA ARG A 13 -14.65 2.52 -0.80
C ARG A 13 -13.32 2.61 -1.56
N TRP A 14 -12.18 2.44 -0.88
CA TRP A 14 -10.88 2.26 -1.53
C TRP A 14 -9.98 1.35 -0.69
N THR A 15 -9.41 0.32 -1.31
CA THR A 15 -8.28 -0.43 -0.76
C THR A 15 -7.09 0.53 -0.57
N MET A 16 -6.55 0.59 0.64
CA MET A 16 -5.49 1.53 1.00
C MET A 16 -4.15 0.77 1.02
N ILE A 17 -3.29 1.04 0.04
CA ILE A 17 -1.93 0.51 0.00
C ILE A 17 -1.01 1.43 0.78
N ILE A 18 -0.38 0.90 1.82
CA ILE A 18 0.58 1.63 2.64
C ILE A 18 1.93 1.62 1.93
N SER A 19 2.53 2.80 1.81
CA SER A 19 3.83 2.98 1.18
C SER A 19 4.68 3.95 2.00
N ARG A 20 5.99 3.78 1.95
CA ARG A 20 6.98 4.65 2.60
C ARG A 20 7.96 5.18 1.57
N GLN A 21 8.42 6.40 1.77
CA GLN A 21 9.44 6.97 0.89
C GLN A 21 10.76 6.23 1.07
N LYS A 22 11.39 5.90 -0.06
CA LYS A 22 12.75 5.37 -0.08
C LYS A 22 13.75 6.44 0.33
N ASP A 23 14.98 6.00 0.61
CA ASP A 23 16.08 6.93 0.72
C ASP A 23 16.35 7.58 -0.65
N LEU A 24 16.00 8.86 -0.75
CA LEU A 24 16.17 9.62 -1.99
C LEU A 24 17.64 9.82 -2.34
N GLN A 25 18.56 9.84 -1.37
CA GLN A 25 19.99 10.01 -1.65
C GLN A 25 20.52 8.80 -2.43
N VAL A 26 20.28 7.60 -1.88
CA VAL A 26 20.65 6.33 -2.51
C VAL A 26 19.99 6.17 -3.89
N LEU A 27 18.73 6.60 -4.03
CA LEU A 27 18.05 6.57 -5.32
C LEU A 27 18.70 7.48 -6.36
N PHE A 28 19.04 8.72 -5.99
CA PHE A 28 19.62 9.69 -6.91
C PHE A 28 21.03 9.29 -7.37
N GLU A 29 21.82 8.62 -6.52
CA GLU A 29 23.12 8.07 -6.91
C GLU A 29 23.02 7.01 -8.02
N GLY A 30 21.88 6.33 -8.12
CA GLY A 30 21.61 5.33 -9.16
C GLY A 30 21.00 5.88 -10.45
N LEU A 31 20.74 7.19 -10.54
CA LEU A 31 20.16 7.81 -11.72
C LEU A 31 21.23 8.16 -12.77
N SER A 32 20.88 8.02 -14.04
CA SER A 32 21.76 8.47 -15.13
C SER A 32 21.77 10.01 -15.16
N PRO A 33 22.95 10.66 -15.25
CA PRO A 33 23.03 12.11 -15.39
C PRO A 33 22.52 12.60 -16.75
N ASP A 34 22.48 11.74 -17.77
CA ASP A 34 22.03 12.05 -19.11
C ASP A 34 20.49 12.01 -19.26
N ASP A 35 19.79 11.48 -18.25
CA ASP A 35 18.33 11.36 -18.28
C ASP A 35 17.64 12.70 -17.95
N SER A 36 16.50 12.94 -18.57
CA SER A 36 15.54 13.96 -18.17
C SER A 36 14.38 13.32 -17.40
N PHE A 37 14.06 13.87 -16.23
CA PHE A 37 13.11 13.28 -15.30
C PHE A 37 11.81 14.06 -15.21
N PHE A 38 10.69 13.34 -15.25
CA PHE A 38 9.38 13.85 -14.84
C PHE A 38 8.93 13.15 -13.55
N VAL A 39 8.51 13.93 -12.55
CA VAL A 39 8.10 13.41 -11.24
C VAL A 39 6.59 13.21 -11.19
N ILE A 40 6.13 11.99 -10.90
CA ILE A 40 4.71 11.64 -10.90
C ILE A 40 4.29 11.19 -9.49
N GLY A 41 3.36 11.92 -8.87
CA GLY A 41 2.73 11.52 -7.60
C GLY A 41 1.37 10.87 -7.76
N CYS A 42 0.93 10.09 -6.77
CA CYS A 42 -0.38 9.44 -6.77
C CYS A 42 -1.38 10.13 -5.84
N GLY A 43 -2.44 10.71 -6.40
CA GLY A 43 -3.51 11.43 -5.70
C GLY A 43 -4.44 10.56 -4.84
N LYS A 44 -4.22 9.25 -4.75
CA LYS A 44 -4.99 8.32 -3.89
C LYS A 44 -4.20 7.96 -2.62
N CYS A 45 -3.63 6.76 -2.61
CA CYS A 45 -3.02 6.15 -1.45
C CYS A 45 -1.81 6.96 -0.97
N ALA A 46 -0.89 7.28 -1.87
CA ALA A 46 0.34 8.00 -1.53
C ALA A 46 0.05 9.42 -0.98
N LYS A 47 -0.88 10.16 -1.60
CA LYS A 47 -1.32 11.46 -1.10
C LYS A 47 -1.92 11.38 0.31
N LYS A 48 -2.77 10.39 0.60
CA LYS A 48 -3.33 10.20 1.95
C LYS A 48 -2.25 9.96 3.01
N LEU A 49 -1.19 9.25 2.62
CA LEU A 49 -0.05 8.95 3.47
C LEU A 49 0.99 10.07 3.53
N ARG A 50 0.77 11.19 2.82
CA ARG A 50 1.71 12.32 2.73
C ARG A 50 3.09 11.88 2.22
N VAL A 51 3.12 11.02 1.20
CA VAL A 51 4.34 10.51 0.54
C VAL A 51 4.24 10.54 -0.99
N GLY A 52 3.34 11.33 -1.56
CA GLY A 52 3.13 11.37 -3.02
C GLY A 52 1.99 12.27 -3.45
N GLY A 53 1.56 13.18 -2.57
CA GLY A 53 0.75 14.32 -2.93
C GLY A 53 1.63 15.46 -3.46
N GLN A 54 0.99 16.60 -3.70
CA GLN A 54 1.61 17.74 -4.38
C GLN A 54 2.86 18.25 -3.64
N LYS A 55 2.76 18.43 -2.30
CA LYS A 55 3.89 18.91 -1.49
C LYS A 55 5.12 18.02 -1.63
N GLU A 56 4.92 16.70 -1.53
CA GLU A 56 6.02 15.74 -1.58
C GLU A 56 6.63 15.62 -2.98
N VAL A 57 5.80 15.70 -4.02
CA VAL A 57 6.24 15.69 -5.42
C VAL A 57 7.07 16.93 -5.76
N GLU A 58 6.59 18.11 -5.37
CA GLU A 58 7.32 19.37 -5.57
C GLU A 58 8.67 19.35 -4.84
N GLU A 59 8.69 18.84 -3.61
CA GLU A 59 9.93 18.70 -2.84
C GLU A 59 10.95 17.80 -3.55
N VAL A 60 10.52 16.64 -4.05
CA VAL A 60 11.39 15.74 -4.82
C VAL A 60 11.87 16.40 -6.11
N PHE A 61 10.98 17.11 -6.81
CA PHE A 61 11.32 17.82 -8.05
C PHE A 61 12.45 18.83 -7.81
N TRP A 62 12.31 19.71 -6.81
CA TRP A 62 13.36 20.70 -6.52
C TRP A 62 14.66 20.06 -6.03
N ARG A 63 14.58 18.99 -5.24
CA ARG A 63 15.76 18.23 -4.80
C ARG A 63 16.56 17.59 -5.96
N LEU A 64 15.91 17.28 -7.09
CA LEU A 64 16.58 16.81 -8.31
C LEU A 64 17.29 17.96 -9.02
N VAL A 65 16.60 19.09 -9.17
CA VAL A 65 17.16 20.31 -9.79
C VAL A 65 18.39 20.78 -9.02
N ASP A 66 18.31 20.85 -7.68
CA ASP A 66 19.42 21.25 -6.81
C ASP A 66 20.65 20.33 -6.92
N ARG A 67 20.44 19.08 -7.34
CA ARG A 67 21.50 18.09 -7.60
C ARG A 67 22.05 18.12 -9.02
N GLY A 68 21.54 19.02 -9.87
CA GLY A 68 21.99 19.18 -11.25
C GLY A 68 21.34 18.20 -12.25
N PHE A 69 20.32 17.44 -11.85
CA PHE A 69 19.56 16.61 -12.79
C PHE A 69 18.61 17.47 -13.62
N ARG A 70 18.36 17.06 -14.86
CA ARG A 70 17.38 17.71 -15.73
C ARG A 70 15.96 17.28 -15.34
N ALA A 71 15.28 18.03 -14.49
CA ALA A 71 13.87 17.82 -14.19
C ALA A 71 12.99 18.65 -15.14
N VAL A 72 12.14 17.99 -15.94
CA VAL A 72 11.33 18.65 -16.99
C VAL A 72 9.93 19.03 -16.53
N GLY A 73 9.42 18.35 -15.50
CA GLY A 73 8.14 18.69 -14.91
C GLY A 73 7.75 17.75 -13.78
N TRP A 74 6.60 18.06 -13.19
CA TRP A 74 5.98 17.21 -12.19
C TRP A 74 4.45 17.28 -12.26
N TYR A 75 3.79 16.23 -11.81
CA TYR A 75 2.33 16.19 -11.73
C TYR A 75 1.85 15.16 -10.70
N VAL A 76 0.66 15.39 -10.12
CA VAL A 76 -0.02 14.41 -9.26
C VAL A 76 -1.19 13.82 -10.01
N ILE A 77 -0.99 12.62 -10.56
CA ILE A 77 -2.04 11.89 -11.27
C ILE A 77 -3.17 11.54 -10.30
N SER A 78 -4.42 11.56 -10.77
CA SER A 78 -5.59 11.28 -9.95
C SER A 78 -5.52 9.88 -9.33
N THR A 79 -5.13 8.86 -10.11
CA THR A 79 -4.85 7.48 -9.67
C THR A 79 -3.74 6.83 -10.50
N ALA A 80 -2.56 6.58 -9.93
CA ALA A 80 -1.43 5.99 -10.66
C ALA A 80 -1.69 4.56 -11.20
N CYS A 81 -2.58 3.80 -10.57
CA CYS A 81 -2.94 2.45 -11.01
C CYS A 81 -4.18 2.41 -11.93
N SER A 82 -4.56 3.55 -12.54
CA SER A 82 -5.64 3.63 -13.52
C SER A 82 -5.06 4.09 -14.86
N ILE A 83 -5.32 3.33 -15.92
CA ILE A 83 -4.83 3.62 -17.28
C ILE A 83 -5.42 4.94 -17.79
N ASN A 84 -6.72 5.16 -17.59
CA ASN A 84 -7.40 6.38 -18.04
C ASN A 84 -6.79 7.65 -17.42
N SER A 85 -6.30 7.56 -16.18
CA SER A 85 -5.64 8.69 -15.53
C SER A 85 -4.31 9.05 -16.20
N TRP A 86 -3.64 8.10 -16.85
CA TRP A 86 -2.42 8.36 -17.62
C TRP A 86 -2.72 9.09 -18.93
N GLU A 87 -3.75 8.64 -19.66
CA GLU A 87 -4.16 9.26 -20.92
C GLU A 87 -4.54 10.75 -20.74
N GLU A 88 -5.21 11.06 -19.64
CA GLU A 88 -5.53 12.44 -19.22
C GLU A 88 -4.25 13.30 -19.12
N ILE A 89 -3.24 12.85 -18.36
CA ILE A 89 -2.03 13.65 -18.15
C ILE A 89 -1.17 13.76 -19.41
N ALA A 90 -1.09 12.69 -20.21
CA ALA A 90 -0.32 12.71 -21.46
C ALA A 90 -0.88 13.73 -22.46
N SER A 91 -2.20 14.00 -22.40
CA SER A 91 -2.83 15.02 -23.23
C SER A 91 -2.70 16.44 -22.68
N GLU A 92 -2.70 16.61 -21.35
CA GLU A 92 -2.70 17.92 -20.70
C GLU A 92 -1.29 18.49 -20.45
N LYS A 93 -0.27 17.64 -20.44
CA LYS A 93 1.10 17.97 -20.04
C LYS A 93 2.10 17.60 -21.13
N PRO A 94 2.25 18.43 -22.17
CA PRO A 94 3.20 18.16 -23.25
C PRO A 94 4.65 18.08 -22.76
N GLU A 95 4.98 18.66 -21.59
CA GLU A 95 6.32 18.57 -20.98
C GLU A 95 6.70 17.15 -20.57
N ILE A 96 5.74 16.22 -20.50
CA ILE A 96 6.02 14.79 -20.30
C ILE A 96 6.87 14.22 -21.44
N ASP A 97 6.69 14.71 -22.67
CA ASP A 97 7.40 14.21 -23.85
C ASP A 97 8.89 14.59 -23.83
N ASP A 98 9.28 15.58 -23.02
CA ASP A 98 10.69 15.97 -22.83
C ASP A 98 11.44 15.07 -21.85
N ALA A 99 10.77 14.15 -21.17
CA ALA A 99 11.38 13.21 -20.23
C ALA A 99 11.95 11.98 -20.95
N THR A 100 13.04 11.42 -20.44
CA THR A 100 13.56 10.10 -20.81
C THR A 100 13.26 9.04 -19.75
N ALA A 101 12.93 9.47 -18.52
CA ALA A 101 12.51 8.58 -17.45
C ALA A 101 11.55 9.24 -16.44
N PHE A 102 10.82 8.42 -15.71
CA PHE A 102 9.88 8.87 -14.68
C PHE A 102 10.32 8.50 -13.28
N LEU A 103 10.09 9.41 -12.34
CA LEU A 103 10.26 9.20 -10.92
C LEU A 103 8.87 9.14 -10.28
N VAL A 104 8.43 7.94 -9.92
CA VAL A 104 7.04 7.67 -9.56
C VAL A 104 6.88 7.49 -8.04
N MET A 105 6.19 8.43 -7.41
CA MET A 105 5.80 8.40 -5.99
C MET A 105 4.45 7.68 -5.81
N ALA A 106 4.44 6.38 -6.10
CA ALA A 106 3.29 5.49 -5.96
C ALA A 106 3.70 4.11 -5.44
N CYS A 107 2.71 3.27 -5.10
CA CYS A 107 2.96 1.87 -4.79
C CYS A 107 3.44 1.08 -6.02
N GLY A 108 3.95 -0.13 -5.83
CA GLY A 108 4.53 -0.95 -6.90
C GLY A 108 3.56 -1.26 -8.06
N ASN A 109 2.25 -1.33 -7.77
CA ASN A 109 1.23 -1.47 -8.82
C ASN A 109 1.14 -0.20 -9.68
N GLY A 110 1.12 0.99 -9.07
CA GLY A 110 1.08 2.26 -9.80
C GLY A 110 2.32 2.47 -10.68
N VAL A 111 3.50 2.12 -10.16
CA VAL A 111 4.75 2.16 -10.93
C VAL A 111 4.69 1.22 -12.14
N SER A 112 4.23 -0.01 -11.94
CA SER A 112 4.07 -1.00 -13.02
C SER A 112 3.10 -0.54 -14.11
N VAL A 113 1.97 0.06 -13.71
CA VAL A 113 0.98 0.60 -14.66
C VAL A 113 1.60 1.74 -15.46
N ILE A 114 2.16 2.76 -14.79
CA ILE A 114 2.78 3.92 -15.45
C ILE A 114 3.89 3.49 -16.42
N ASN A 115 4.78 2.59 -16.02
CA ASN A 115 5.84 2.05 -16.87
C ASN A 115 5.26 1.43 -18.17
N ARG A 116 4.22 0.59 -18.02
CA ARG A 116 3.58 -0.10 -19.15
C ARG A 116 2.88 0.85 -20.10
N VAL A 117 2.08 1.78 -19.59
CA VAL A 117 1.23 2.67 -20.43
C VAL A 117 2.03 3.78 -21.09
N SER A 118 3.11 4.23 -20.47
CA SER A 118 4.00 5.24 -21.05
C SER A 118 5.04 4.65 -22.01
N GLY A 119 5.38 3.36 -21.85
CA GLY A 119 6.51 2.75 -22.54
C GLY A 119 7.88 3.24 -22.03
N MET A 120 7.90 4.05 -20.96
CA MET A 120 9.11 4.66 -20.42
C MET A 120 9.58 3.98 -19.13
N LYS A 121 10.89 4.12 -18.85
CA LYS A 121 11.47 3.64 -17.61
C LYS A 121 10.91 4.44 -16.43
N ALA A 122 10.16 3.76 -15.56
CA ALA A 122 9.64 4.33 -14.32
C ALA A 122 10.42 3.81 -13.09
N TYR A 123 11.06 4.71 -12.36
CA TYR A 123 11.75 4.42 -11.10
C TYR A 123 10.78 4.59 -9.92
N PRO A 124 10.68 3.59 -9.03
CA PRO A 124 9.85 3.68 -7.83
C PRO A 124 10.54 4.53 -6.76
N LEU A 125 9.85 5.56 -6.25
CA LEU A 125 10.32 6.38 -5.13
C LEU A 125 9.77 5.92 -3.77
N LEU A 126 8.77 5.03 -3.77
CA LEU A 126 8.18 4.48 -2.57
C LEU A 126 8.34 2.96 -2.51
N ASP A 127 8.47 2.45 -1.29
CA ASP A 127 8.31 1.03 -0.98
C ASP A 127 6.87 0.74 -0.58
N THR A 128 6.29 -0.30 -1.18
CA THR A 128 4.98 -0.82 -0.75
C THR A 128 5.19 -1.72 0.45
N THR A 129 4.66 -1.32 1.61
CA THR A 129 4.95 -2.01 2.88
C THR A 129 3.83 -2.94 3.30
N SER A 130 2.56 -2.57 3.06
CA SER A 130 1.41 -3.39 3.47
C SER A 130 0.12 -2.93 2.80
N ILE A 131 -0.95 -3.73 2.89
CA ILE A 131 -2.32 -3.28 2.66
C ILE A 131 -2.93 -2.97 4.02
N GLY A 132 -3.56 -1.80 4.16
CA GLY A 132 -3.90 -1.27 5.47
C GLY A 132 -5.09 -0.33 5.45
N GLY A 133 -5.13 0.55 6.46
CA GLY A 133 -6.08 1.64 6.59
C GLY A 133 -5.40 2.88 7.18
N VAL A 134 -6.07 4.02 7.07
CA VAL A 134 -5.64 5.28 7.70
C VAL A 134 -6.86 5.90 8.36
N CYS A 135 -6.69 6.37 9.59
CA CYS A 135 -7.69 7.13 10.34
C CYS A 135 -6.98 8.34 10.93
N ASP A 136 -7.32 9.55 10.46
CA ASP A 136 -6.63 10.79 10.83
C ASP A 136 -5.10 10.68 10.69
N ASP A 137 -4.37 10.73 11.80
CA ASP A 137 -2.91 10.59 11.86
C ASP A 137 -2.44 9.15 12.19
N TYR A 138 -3.36 8.18 12.26
CA TYR A 138 -3.06 6.79 12.58
C TYR A 138 -3.07 5.91 11.32
N MET A 139 -2.09 5.01 11.24
CA MET A 139 -2.02 3.98 10.20
C MET A 139 -2.29 2.60 10.78
N LEU A 140 -3.20 1.87 10.15
CA LEU A 140 -3.46 0.47 10.42
C LEU A 140 -2.67 -0.36 9.41
N HIS A 141 -1.54 -0.91 9.84
CA HIS A 141 -0.71 -1.77 9.01
C HIS A 141 -1.29 -3.19 8.89
N GLU A 142 -0.86 -3.91 7.86
CA GLU A 142 -1.03 -5.38 7.75
C GLU A 142 -2.48 -5.89 7.84
N GLN A 143 -3.47 -5.10 7.40
CA GLN A 143 -4.90 -5.46 7.47
C GLN A 143 -5.29 -6.56 6.47
N CYS A 144 -4.55 -6.72 5.38
CA CYS A 144 -4.81 -7.75 4.38
C CYS A 144 -3.51 -8.27 3.75
N ALA A 145 -3.42 -9.59 3.57
CA ALA A 145 -2.30 -10.26 2.92
C ALA A 145 -2.53 -10.53 1.41
N ALA A 146 -3.67 -10.07 0.87
CA ALA A 146 -4.12 -10.37 -0.50
C ALA A 146 -3.97 -11.88 -0.85
N CYS A 147 -4.46 -12.75 0.05
CA CYS A 147 -4.23 -14.19 -0.07
C CYS A 147 -5.12 -14.90 -1.11
N ALA A 148 -6.17 -14.23 -1.61
CA ALA A 148 -7.21 -14.78 -2.49
C ALA A 148 -8.04 -15.93 -1.88
N ASP A 149 -7.97 -16.12 -0.57
CA ASP A 149 -8.66 -17.19 0.15
C ASP A 149 -9.16 -16.66 1.50
N CYS A 150 -10.17 -15.77 1.42
CA CYS A 150 -10.63 -14.99 2.56
C CYS A 150 -11.55 -15.81 3.47
N ASN A 151 -11.20 -15.88 4.76
CA ASN A 151 -11.99 -16.49 5.82
C ASN A 151 -12.13 -15.56 7.05
N ILE A 152 -11.97 -14.24 6.83
CA ILE A 152 -11.90 -13.24 7.91
C ILE A 152 -13.17 -13.18 8.77
N HIS A 153 -14.31 -13.58 8.21
CA HIS A 153 -15.60 -13.65 8.90
C HIS A 153 -15.59 -14.66 10.06
N LEU A 154 -14.73 -15.67 10.02
CA LEU A 154 -14.58 -16.65 11.10
C LEU A 154 -13.89 -16.05 12.33
N TYR A 155 -13.12 -14.98 12.15
CA TYR A 155 -12.27 -14.38 13.18
C TYR A 155 -12.74 -12.96 13.55
N HIS A 156 -14.06 -12.75 13.61
CA HIS A 156 -14.67 -11.47 14.00
C HIS A 156 -14.20 -10.26 13.17
N GLY A 157 -13.87 -10.47 11.89
CA GLY A 157 -13.41 -9.38 11.01
C GLY A 157 -11.95 -8.99 11.19
N ILE A 158 -11.20 -9.71 12.03
CA ILE A 158 -9.76 -9.53 12.24
C ILE A 158 -9.02 -10.59 11.43
N CYS A 159 -8.03 -10.22 10.62
CA CYS A 159 -7.30 -11.20 9.80
C CYS A 159 -6.09 -11.76 10.56
N PRO A 160 -6.14 -12.99 11.12
CA PRO A 160 -4.99 -13.54 11.86
C PRO A 160 -3.81 -13.80 10.93
N TYR A 161 -4.07 -14.20 9.69
CA TYR A 161 -3.01 -14.46 8.70
C TYR A 161 -2.23 -13.21 8.30
N ALA A 162 -2.90 -12.05 8.21
CA ALA A 162 -2.24 -10.80 7.84
C ALA A 162 -1.61 -10.09 9.04
N GLN A 163 -2.30 -10.05 10.18
CA GLN A 163 -1.90 -9.24 11.34
C GLN A 163 -1.01 -10.00 12.34
N CYS A 164 -0.97 -11.34 12.29
CA CYS A 164 -0.03 -12.10 13.10
C CYS A 164 1.38 -11.99 12.50
N PRO A 165 2.40 -11.53 13.25
CA PRO A 165 3.79 -11.49 12.76
C PRO A 165 4.35 -12.88 12.41
N LYS A 166 3.72 -13.94 12.92
CA LYS A 166 4.08 -15.34 12.62
C LYS A 166 3.29 -15.91 11.43
N GLY A 167 2.38 -15.13 10.84
CA GLY A 167 1.50 -15.59 9.74
C GLY A 167 0.55 -16.72 10.15
N LEU A 168 0.23 -16.84 11.45
CA LEU A 168 -0.60 -17.94 11.95
C LEU A 168 -2.07 -17.73 11.58
N GLN A 169 -2.63 -18.71 10.87
CA GLN A 169 -4.07 -18.81 10.64
C GLN A 169 -4.80 -19.55 11.76
N ASN A 170 -4.15 -20.55 12.37
CA ASN A 170 -4.66 -21.28 13.52
C ASN A 170 -3.80 -20.90 14.74
N GLY A 171 -4.45 -20.45 15.80
CA GLY A 171 -3.84 -20.09 17.07
C GLY A 171 -4.85 -20.29 18.20
N PRO A 172 -4.57 -19.79 19.41
CA PRO A 172 -3.37 -19.04 19.83
C PRO A 172 -2.10 -19.91 19.84
N CYS A 173 -0.92 -19.26 19.85
CA CYS A 173 0.37 -19.96 19.89
C CYS A 173 1.04 -19.98 21.28
N GLY A 174 0.42 -19.41 22.30
CA GLY A 174 0.98 -19.29 23.65
C GLY A 174 2.00 -18.16 23.85
N GLY A 175 2.51 -17.54 22.79
CA GLY A 175 3.49 -16.45 22.83
C GLY A 175 2.90 -15.06 23.12
N SER A 176 1.90 -14.97 24.00
CA SER A 176 1.25 -13.71 24.38
C SER A 176 1.24 -13.56 25.90
N ILE A 177 1.63 -12.40 26.40
CA ILE A 177 1.59 -12.05 27.82
C ILE A 177 0.74 -10.78 27.95
N ASP A 178 -0.32 -10.82 28.76
CA ASP A 178 -1.23 -9.68 29.00
C ASP A 178 -1.71 -8.99 27.71
N GLY A 179 -2.06 -9.79 26.69
CA GLY A 179 -2.52 -9.29 25.39
C GLY A 179 -1.42 -8.75 24.45
N VAL A 180 -0.16 -8.75 24.88
CA VAL A 180 1.00 -8.32 24.07
C VAL A 180 1.69 -9.52 23.44
N CYS A 181 2.04 -9.42 22.16
CA CYS A 181 2.75 -10.45 21.41
C CYS A 181 4.24 -10.50 21.80
N GLU A 182 4.82 -11.69 21.89
CA GLU A 182 6.27 -11.84 22.11
C GLU A 182 7.13 -11.25 20.97
N ILE A 183 6.57 -11.10 19.77
CA ILE A 183 7.23 -10.42 18.65
C ILE A 183 6.90 -8.92 18.73
N GLY A 184 7.74 -8.21 19.46
CA GLY A 184 7.71 -6.75 19.60
C GLY A 184 7.07 -6.30 20.90
N SER A 185 7.78 -5.46 21.65
CA SER A 185 7.42 -5.05 23.02
C SER A 185 6.09 -4.30 23.16
N GLU A 186 5.56 -3.75 22.07
CA GLU A 186 4.34 -2.92 22.08
C GLU A 186 3.26 -3.45 21.11
N ARG A 187 3.46 -4.63 20.52
CA ARG A 187 2.53 -5.16 19.52
C ARG A 187 1.40 -5.91 20.21
N SER A 188 0.16 -5.43 20.07
CA SER A 188 -1.03 -6.18 20.50
C SER A 188 -1.11 -7.54 19.78
N CYS A 189 -1.36 -8.60 20.53
CA CYS A 189 -1.53 -9.94 19.99
C CYS A 189 -2.87 -10.03 19.24
N VAL A 190 -2.84 -10.41 17.96
CA VAL A 190 -4.05 -10.55 17.15
C VAL A 190 -5.01 -11.61 17.73
N TRP A 191 -4.49 -12.68 18.31
CA TRP A 191 -5.30 -13.74 18.91
C TRP A 191 -5.92 -13.33 20.25
N ALA A 192 -5.29 -12.42 20.99
CA ALA A 192 -5.92 -11.80 22.17
C ALA A 192 -7.09 -10.91 21.73
N GLN A 193 -6.91 -10.09 20.68
CA GLN A 193 -7.99 -9.26 20.13
C GLN A 193 -9.16 -10.11 19.59
N ILE A 194 -8.87 -11.19 18.87
CA ILE A 194 -9.91 -12.13 18.39
C ILE A 194 -10.66 -12.74 19.58
N TYR A 195 -9.96 -13.09 20.66
CA TYR A 195 -10.59 -13.64 21.87
C TYR A 195 -11.54 -12.65 22.53
N GLU A 196 -11.12 -11.38 22.68
CA GLU A 196 -11.97 -10.33 23.24
C GLU A 196 -13.27 -10.14 22.44
N GLU A 197 -13.21 -10.20 21.10
CA GLU A 197 -14.40 -10.10 20.26
C GLU A 197 -15.26 -11.38 20.26
N ALA A 198 -14.62 -12.55 20.34
CA ALA A 198 -15.29 -13.84 20.45
C ALA A 198 -16.03 -13.99 21.80
N GLU A 199 -15.44 -13.52 22.89
CA GLU A 199 -16.06 -13.52 24.22
C GLU A 199 -17.31 -12.62 24.24
N LYS A 200 -17.23 -11.40 23.69
CA LYS A 200 -18.38 -10.48 23.59
C LYS A 200 -19.56 -11.03 22.78
N SER A 201 -19.27 -11.92 21.82
CA SER A 201 -20.26 -12.50 20.92
C SER A 201 -20.63 -13.94 21.26
N GLU A 202 -20.15 -14.45 22.40
CA GLU A 202 -20.36 -15.81 22.89
C GLU A 202 -19.98 -16.90 21.86
N ASN A 203 -19.02 -16.62 20.96
CA ASN A 203 -18.56 -17.52 19.91
C ASN A 203 -17.09 -17.93 20.10
N LEU A 204 -16.84 -18.77 21.11
CA LEU A 204 -15.50 -19.30 21.38
C LEU A 204 -15.15 -20.53 20.52
N GLU A 205 -16.07 -21.04 19.71
CA GLU A 205 -15.86 -22.23 18.87
C GLU A 205 -14.73 -22.02 17.85
N VAL A 206 -14.51 -20.77 17.42
CA VAL A 206 -13.40 -20.36 16.54
C VAL A 206 -12.01 -20.83 17.00
N PHE A 207 -11.82 -21.06 18.30
CA PHE A 207 -10.55 -21.53 18.87
C PHE A 207 -10.37 -23.05 18.86
N THR A 208 -11.45 -23.78 18.60
CA THR A 208 -11.45 -25.25 18.56
C THR A 208 -11.48 -25.80 17.14
N GLU A 209 -11.88 -24.99 16.17
CA GLU A 209 -11.91 -25.37 14.77
C GLU A 209 -10.52 -25.34 14.13
N PHE A 210 -10.19 -26.42 13.41
CA PHE A 210 -9.01 -26.44 12.57
C PHE A 210 -9.35 -25.93 11.18
N HIS A 211 -8.59 -24.92 10.71
CA HIS A 211 -8.70 -24.46 9.34
C HIS A 211 -7.48 -24.89 8.51
N PRO A 212 -7.68 -25.45 7.30
CA PRO A 212 -6.56 -25.86 6.46
C PRO A 212 -5.70 -24.65 6.03
N PRO A 213 -4.40 -24.86 5.70
CA PRO A 213 -3.55 -23.81 5.16
C PRO A 213 -4.17 -23.10 3.96
N LYS A 214 -3.82 -21.82 3.76
CA LYS A 214 -4.31 -21.02 2.63
C LYS A 214 -4.03 -21.71 1.30
N ASP A 215 -5.06 -21.78 0.47
CA ASP A 215 -4.92 -22.30 -0.89
C ASP A 215 -4.32 -21.22 -1.81
N HIS A 216 -3.00 -21.28 -1.98
CA HIS A 216 -2.28 -20.36 -2.85
C HIS A 216 -2.56 -20.56 -4.35
N SER A 217 -3.18 -21.68 -4.77
CA SER A 217 -3.58 -21.87 -6.18
C SER A 217 -4.68 -20.89 -6.60
N LYS A 218 -5.47 -20.38 -5.65
CA LYS A 218 -6.47 -19.33 -5.87
C LYS A 218 -5.86 -17.97 -6.20
N LYS A 219 -4.56 -17.75 -5.92
CA LYS A 219 -3.84 -16.57 -6.41
C LYS A 219 -3.63 -16.73 -7.91
N VAL A 220 -4.60 -16.24 -8.66
CA VAL A 220 -4.58 -16.24 -10.12
C VAL A 220 -3.40 -15.38 -10.61
N ARG A 221 -2.35 -16.04 -11.13
CA ARG A 221 -1.28 -15.38 -11.88
C ARG A 221 -1.63 -15.43 -13.36
N ARG A 222 -2.51 -14.53 -13.80
CA ARG A 222 -2.83 -14.35 -15.22
C ARG A 222 -1.72 -13.52 -15.86
N GLU A 223 -0.72 -14.19 -16.43
CA GLU A 223 0.29 -13.50 -17.23
C GLU A 223 -0.33 -12.93 -18.51
N GLY A 224 -0.12 -11.63 -18.77
CA GLY A 224 -0.38 -11.01 -20.08
C GLY A 224 -1.83 -10.91 -20.54
N LEU A 225 -2.81 -11.34 -19.74
CA LEU A 225 -4.22 -11.32 -20.14
C LEU A 225 -4.88 -9.98 -19.74
N ILE A 226 -5.27 -9.21 -20.76
CA ILE A 226 -6.27 -8.15 -20.61
C ILE A 226 -7.63 -8.85 -20.64
N GLU A 227 -8.33 -8.82 -19.52
CA GLU A 227 -9.69 -9.35 -19.41
C GLU A 227 -10.69 -8.21 -19.49
N LYS A 228 -11.78 -8.40 -20.25
CA LYS A 228 -12.89 -7.46 -20.27
C LYS A 228 -13.66 -7.62 -18.96
N ILE A 229 -13.66 -6.57 -18.14
CA ILE A 229 -14.45 -6.46 -16.91
C ILE A 229 -15.94 -6.31 -17.27
#